data_AF-A0A3R5TQW1-F1
#
_entry.id   AF-A0A3R5TQW1-F1
#
_cell.length_a   1.000
_cell.length_b   1.000
_cell.length_c   1.000
_cell.angle_alpha   90.00
_cell.angle_beta   90.00
_cell.angle_gamma   90.00
#
_symmetry.space_group_name_H-M   'P 1'
#
loop_
_entity.id
_entity.type
_entity.pdbx_description
1 polymer ?
#
loop_
_entity_poly.entity_id
_entity_poly.type
_entity_poly.pdbx_seq_one_letter_code
_entity_poly.pdbx_strand_id
1 'polypeptide(L)' 'MRIDAGLSQSALGKKLMPPVDQATISNWETGKTHIPFLAFMYICFVCGVCPEQKTKEILDSQSAEDNTNKKDVSDV' A
#
# COMPACT_ATOMS: atom_id res chain seq x y z
N MET A 1 1.78 6.99 -3.22
CA MET A 1 3.14 6.86 -2.64
C MET A 1 4.21 6.83 -3.72
N ARG A 2 4.36 5.73 -4.48
CA ARG A 2 5.45 5.62 -5.47
C ARG A 2 5.40 6.71 -6.55
N ILE A 3 4.20 6.96 -7.10
CA ILE A 3 3.98 7.97 -8.14
C ILE A 3 4.31 9.37 -7.60
N ASP A 4 3.89 9.68 -6.38
CA ASP A 4 4.17 10.96 -5.71
C ASP A 4 5.67 11.17 -5.47
N ALA A 5 6.42 10.08 -5.24
CA ALA A 5 7.87 10.09 -5.15
C ALA A 5 8.58 10.15 -6.53
N GLY A 6 7.84 10.21 -7.64
CA GLY A 6 8.39 10.29 -9.00
C GLY A 6 9.10 9.01 -9.47
N LEU A 7 8.84 7.87 -8.84
CA LEU A 7 9.55 6.61 -9.11
C LEU A 7 8.76 5.73 -10.07
N SER A 8 9.44 5.09 -11.04
CA SER A 8 8.89 3.94 -11.75
C SER A 8 8.90 2.70 -10.84
N GLN A 9 8.09 1.68 -11.16
CA GLN A 9 8.07 0.43 -10.40
C GLN A 9 9.44 -0.26 -10.36
N SER A 10 10.18 -0.27 -11.47
CA SER A 10 11.57 -0.78 -11.51
C SER A 10 12.53 0.06 -10.65
N ALA A 11 12.39 1.39 -10.66
CA ALA A 11 13.23 2.27 -9.86
C ALA A 11 13.00 2.08 -8.35
N LEU A 12 11.74 1.88 -7.93
CA LEU A 12 11.41 1.53 -6.55
C LEU A 12 12.01 0.16 -6.18
N GLY A 13 11.78 -0.87 -6.99
CA GLY A 13 12.26 -2.23 -6.72
C GLY A 13 13.77 -2.32 -6.50
N LYS A 14 14.56 -1.53 -7.26
CA LYS A 14 16.03 -1.43 -7.10
C LYS A 14 16.47 -0.73 -5.80
N LYS A 15 15.61 0.11 -5.20
CA LYS A 15 15.90 0.83 -3.95
C LYS A 15 15.50 0.05 -2.70
N LEU A 16 14.78 -1.06 -2.83
CA LEU A 16 14.38 -1.91 -1.70
C LEU A 16 15.50 -2.85 -1.26
N MET A 17 15.36 -3.38 -0.03
CA MET A 17 16.31 -4.32 0.56
C MET A 17 15.56 -5.54 1.12
N PRO A 18 15.72 -6.75 0.53
CA PRO A 18 16.45 -7.02 -0.71
C PRO A 18 15.80 -6.34 -1.93
N PRO A 19 16.56 -6.08 -3.00
CA PRO A 19 15.99 -5.58 -4.25
C PRO A 19 14.95 -6.57 -4.81
N VAL A 20 13.90 -6.04 -5.40
CA VAL A 20 12.84 -6.82 -6.07
C VAL A 20 12.65 -6.35 -7.50
N ASP A 21 12.09 -7.21 -8.33
CA ASP A 21 11.80 -6.86 -9.72
C ASP A 21 10.56 -5.96 -9.86
N GLN A 22 10.37 -5.41 -11.06
CA GLN A 22 9.23 -4.55 -11.37
C GLN A 22 7.90 -5.32 -11.25
N ALA A 23 7.87 -6.61 -11.59
CA ALA A 23 6.68 -7.44 -11.53
C ALA A 23 6.17 -7.61 -10.09
N THR A 24 7.08 -7.77 -9.12
CA THR A 24 6.77 -7.82 -7.69
C THR A 24 6.12 -6.53 -7.20
N ILE A 25 6.69 -5.38 -7.55
CA ILE A 25 6.08 -4.07 -7.24
C ILE A 25 4.69 -3.96 -7.88
N SER A 26 4.54 -4.39 -9.13
CA SER A 26 3.25 -4.37 -9.81
C SER A 26 2.22 -5.25 -9.12
N ASN A 27 2.59 -6.45 -8.66
CA ASN A 27 1.69 -7.36 -7.96
C ASN A 27 1.24 -6.79 -6.60
N TRP A 28 2.12 -6.07 -5.92
CA TRP A 28 1.80 -5.36 -4.68
C TRP A 28 0.83 -4.21 -4.92
N GLU A 29 1.05 -3.40 -5.96
CA GLU A 29 0.22 -2.25 -6.28
C GLU A 29 -1.18 -2.64 -6.78
N THR A 30 -1.32 -3.77 -7.46
CA THR A 30 -2.63 -4.29 -7.90
C THR A 30 -3.33 -5.15 -6.85
N GLY A 31 -2.68 -5.41 -5.71
CA GLY A 31 -3.21 -6.29 -4.67
C GLY A 31 -3.20 -7.78 -5.02
N LYS A 32 -2.53 -8.19 -6.11
CA LYS A 32 -2.41 -9.60 -6.50
C LYS A 32 -1.64 -10.41 -5.46
N THR A 33 -0.66 -9.80 -4.79
CA THR A 33 0.08 -10.40 -3.69
C THR A 33 0.18 -9.43 -2.52
N HIS A 34 0.24 -9.97 -1.30
CA HIS A 34 0.43 -9.15 -0.11
C HIS A 34 1.86 -8.59 -0.05
N ILE A 35 1.97 -7.36 0.45
CA ILE A 35 3.25 -6.70 0.71
C ILE A 35 3.76 -7.17 2.07
N PRO A 36 4.97 -7.76 2.15
CA PRO A 36 5.59 -8.06 3.44
C PRO A 36 5.79 -6.78 4.27
N PHE A 37 5.58 -6.85 5.59
CA PHE A 37 5.68 -5.69 6.48
C PHE A 37 7.01 -4.93 6.33
N LEU A 38 8.13 -5.65 6.29
CA LEU A 38 9.45 -5.03 6.14
C LEU A 38 9.59 -4.31 4.79
N ALA A 39 9.04 -4.88 3.71
CA ALA A 39 9.04 -4.23 2.40
C ALA A 39 8.17 -2.97 2.40
N PHE A 40 7.01 -3.00 3.07
CA PHE A 40 6.18 -1.82 3.27
C PHE A 40 6.93 -0.69 3.99
N MET A 41 7.65 -1.01 5.08
CA MET A 41 8.47 -0.03 5.81
C MET A 41 9.54 0.59 4.90
N TYR A 42 10.27 -0.21 4.12
CA TYR A 42 11.25 0.31 3.17
C TYR A 42 10.63 1.15 2.06
N ILE A 43 9.47 0.77 1.52
CA ILE A 43 8.75 1.57 0.52
C ILE A 43 8.39 2.93 1.11
N CYS A 44 7.90 2.98 2.35
CA CYS A 44 7.60 4.23 3.03
C CYS A 44 8.83 5.13 3.15
N PHE A 45 9.97 4.60 3.63
CA PHE A 45 11.21 5.36 3.74
C PHE A 45 11.74 5.84 2.38
N VAL A 46 11.71 4.99 1.35
CA VAL A 46 12.15 5.35 -0.01
C VAL A 46 11.26 6.43 -0.62
N CYS A 47 9.96 6.40 -0.34
CA CYS A 47 9.00 7.39 -0.84
C CYS A 47 8.87 8.62 0.06
N GLY A 48 9.62 8.72 1.17
CA GLY A 48 9.53 9.86 2.10
C GLY A 48 8.21 9.94 2.86
N VAL A 49 7.55 8.81 3.10
CA VAL A 49 6.25 8.72 3.79
C VAL A 49 6.46 8.20 5.21
N CYS A 50 5.84 8.82 6.20
CA CYS A 50 5.80 8.30 7.56
C CYS A 50 4.94 7.01 7.60
N PRO A 51 5.49 5.84 7.99
CA PRO A 51 4.73 4.60 8.01
C PRO A 51 3.50 4.65 8.91
N GLU A 52 3.62 5.28 10.09
CA GLU A 52 2.52 5.41 11.05
C GLU A 52 1.33 6.17 10.45
N GLN A 53 1.60 7.32 9.83
CA GLN A 53 0.56 8.11 9.17
C GLN A 53 -0.12 7.31 8.05
N LYS A 54 0.67 6.62 7.22
CA LYS A 54 0.13 5.82 6.12
C LYS A 54 -0.71 4.64 6.62
N THR A 55 -0.27 3.96 7.67
CA THR A 55 -1.03 2.87 8.29
C THR A 55 -2.35 3.39 8.85
N LYS A 56 -2.36 4.55 9.51
CA LYS A 56 -3.59 5.18 9.99
C LYS A 56 -4.55 5.50 8.85
N GLU A 57 -4.08 6.10 7.76
CA GLU A 57 -4.90 6.37 6.57
C GLU A 57 -5.54 5.10 5.98
N ILE A 58 -4.79 3.99 5.93
CA ILE A 58 -5.28 2.69 5.45
C ILE A 58 -6.38 2.15 6.38
N LEU A 59 -6.16 2.18 7.69
CA LEU A 59 -7.14 1.72 8.68
C LEU A 59 -8.41 2.58 8.67
N ASP A 60 -8.26 3.89 8.60
CA ASP A 60 -9.38 4.84 8.52
C ASP A 60 -10.20 4.57 7.23
N SER A 61 -9.54 4.32 6.10
CA SER A 61 -10.21 3.99 4.82
C SER A 61 -11.00 2.67 4.90
N GLN A 62 -10.45 1.65 5.57
CA GLN A 62 -11.14 0.37 5.78
C GLN A 62 -12.37 0.52 6.69
N SER A 63 -12.30 1.38 7.70
CA SER A 63 -13.44 1.64 8.61
C SER A 63 -14.59 2.42 7.94
N ALA A 64 -14.30 3.19 6.88
CA ALA A 64 -15.32 3.89 6.10
C ALA A 64 -16.10 2.94 5.17
N GLU A 65 -15.43 1.94 4.59
CA GLU A 65 -16.07 0.93 3.74
C GLU A 65 -17.00 0.00 4.54
N ASP A 66 -16.61 -0.37 5.77
CA ASP A 66 -17.37 -1.28 6.64
C ASP A 66 -18.71 -0.69 7.14
N ASN A 67 -18.80 0.64 7.23
CA ASN A 67 -20.04 1.34 7.65
C ASN A 67 -21.08 1.49 6.54
N THR A 68 -20.70 1.25 5.28
CA THR A 68 -21.62 1.38 4.14
C THR A 68 -22.40 0.07 3.91
N ASN A 69 -21.79 -1.09 4.20
CA ASN A 69 -22.44 -2.41 4.05
C ASN A 69 -23.45 -2.79 5.16
N LYS A 70 -23.50 -2.06 6.28
CA LYS A 70 -24.48 -2.32 7.36
C LYS A 70 -25.82 -1.61 7.17
N LYS A 71 -25.97 -0.71 6.19
CA LYS A 71 -27.23 0.03 5.96
C LYS A 71 -28.21 -0.63 5.00
N ASP A 72 -27.79 -1.65 4.26
CA ASP A 72 -28.63 -2.34 3.25
C ASP A 72 -29.22 -3.69 3.73
N VAL A 73 -29.01 -4.07 4.99
CA VAL A 73 -29.52 -5.35 5.55
C VAL A 73 -30.69 -5.15 6.53
N SER A 74 -31.14 -3.91 6.75
CA SER A 74 -32.22 -3.62 7.71
C SER A 74 -33.62 -3.45 7.12
N ASP A 75 -33.85 -3.72 5.84
CA ASP A 75 -35.19 -3.66 5.23
C ASP A 75 -35.51 -4.93 4.41
N VAL A 76 -35.72 -6.07 5.09
CA VAL A 76 -36.55 -7.20 4.62
C VAL A 76 -37.32 -7.79 5.79
#